data_AF-A0A523U2P7-F1
#
_entry.id   AF-A0A523U2P7-F1
#
_cell.length_a   1.000
_cell.length_b   1.000
_cell.length_c   1.000
_cell.angle_alpha   90.00
_cell.angle_beta   90.00
_cell.angle_gamma   90.00
#
_symmetry.space_group_name_H-M   'P 1'
#
loop_
_entity.id
_entity.type
_entity.pdbx_description
1 polymer ?
#
loop_
_entity_poly.entity_id
_entity_poly.type
_entity_poly.pdbx_seq_one_letter_code
_entity_poly.pdbx_strand_id
1 'polypeptide(L)'
;MISRIMRGRKTVFILCLLFLCGAVLLCLDARGNGKPRQSYLQKFENRWKEIEESYSKNLLEIAGSVKDSYEEIAALLVMRAGEVAHDNSAISAIRDELGDQAEADENPAGDARWVAETLWPRKLEYARAEIIRTGGKPEDAPKPAPKPKDKDLKDLVKRLAELQKNTASEFCKLADEAYRAGEIGKAYVTAKNVLDYDANYKKVRVALGYKAQKNIWLRAYDLKQVKRKLVWTEKWGWVPPRIKKRLENGQYPMGKKFLPKVMYFEAMKKSWKNAAVAETEHFRVESNAGIEAAVEAALCAEEHYEYYRGLFSSLFDLNRRKGIAGGFEPRQKKKYNIRFYWDKKSYLTLGKTFYEGDVPENMVGFYAENYDCLCLWRKELALGPGPNWRKVIKHECTHQFAYDHGRGNPKEFEQVNGWVPDALACFVEYLVILPDGSYRLPPLGPHDPMGKSIRKSDGGKIIPFKELVALGCEKIRDKMLKDREFSMRKIGQGVAMTFFFLTYENGRYRLAFYEFLRKAHYGTHGADTLAKTIGVNLNILEKQFEEWLNKL
;
A
#
# COMPACT_ATOMS: atom_id res chain seq x y z
N MET A 1 23.35 -57.74 4.09
CA MET A 1 21.88 -57.67 4.27
C MET A 1 21.46 -56.92 5.54
N ILE A 2 22.12 -57.14 6.69
CA ILE A 2 21.79 -56.51 7.99
C ILE A 2 22.02 -54.98 8.03
N SER A 3 23.00 -54.43 7.30
CA SER A 3 23.27 -52.97 7.28
C SER A 3 22.26 -52.14 6.48
N ARG A 4 21.43 -52.79 5.64
CA ARG A 4 20.34 -52.17 4.87
C ARG A 4 19.05 -52.05 5.71
N ILE A 5 18.84 -52.99 6.63
CA ILE A 5 17.69 -52.99 7.56
C ILE A 5 17.87 -51.95 8.68
N MET A 6 19.11 -51.71 9.13
CA MET A 6 19.39 -50.71 10.17
C MET A 6 19.28 -49.26 9.70
N ARG A 7 19.46 -48.98 8.39
CA ARG A 7 19.28 -47.63 7.82
C ARG A 7 17.80 -47.23 7.72
N GLY A 8 16.91 -48.17 7.38
CA GLY A 8 15.46 -47.89 7.31
C GLY A 8 14.85 -47.56 8.68
N ARG A 9 15.29 -48.23 9.74
CA ARG A 9 14.77 -48.00 11.11
C ARG A 9 15.15 -46.63 11.69
N LYS A 10 16.36 -46.12 11.40
CA LYS A 10 16.76 -44.76 11.84
C LYS A 10 15.97 -43.66 11.12
N THR A 11 15.69 -43.82 9.82
CA THR A 11 14.91 -42.83 9.05
C THR A 11 13.45 -42.79 9.49
N VAL A 12 12.84 -43.96 9.75
CA VAL A 12 11.45 -44.03 10.26
C VAL A 12 11.36 -43.44 11.68
N PHE A 13 12.35 -43.70 12.54
CA PHE A 13 12.36 -43.14 13.90
C PHE A 13 12.53 -41.62 13.91
N ILE A 14 13.37 -41.06 13.05
CA ILE A 14 13.55 -39.60 12.90
C ILE A 14 12.28 -38.95 12.32
N LEU A 15 11.62 -39.58 11.34
CA LEU A 15 10.35 -39.08 10.80
C LEU A 15 9.23 -39.13 11.84
N CYS A 16 9.13 -40.19 12.64
CA CYS A 16 8.18 -40.27 13.76
C CYS A 16 8.48 -39.24 14.84
N LEU A 17 9.75 -38.95 15.16
CA LEU A 17 10.13 -37.91 16.12
C LEU A 17 9.79 -36.51 15.60
N LEU A 18 10.00 -36.23 14.31
CA LEU A 18 9.61 -34.97 13.69
C LEU A 18 8.09 -34.80 13.63
N PHE A 19 7.35 -35.88 13.37
CA PHE A 19 5.88 -35.88 13.42
C PHE A 19 5.35 -35.71 14.86
N LEU A 20 5.99 -36.36 15.84
CA LEU A 20 5.64 -36.17 17.26
C LEU A 20 6.00 -34.76 17.74
N CYS A 21 7.15 -34.20 17.38
CA CYS A 21 7.50 -32.82 17.73
C CYS A 21 6.55 -31.81 17.07
N GLY A 22 6.15 -32.03 15.81
CA GLY A 22 5.14 -31.22 15.13
C GLY A 22 3.75 -31.32 15.78
N ALA A 23 3.32 -32.53 16.13
CA ALA A 23 2.04 -32.78 16.80
C ALA A 23 2.03 -32.25 18.26
N VAL A 24 3.15 -32.36 18.98
CA VAL A 24 3.31 -31.82 20.34
C VAL A 24 3.35 -30.29 20.33
N LEU A 25 3.96 -29.65 19.33
CA LEU A 25 3.88 -28.19 19.16
C LEU A 25 2.46 -27.72 18.81
N LEU A 26 1.70 -28.50 18.04
CA LEU A 26 0.29 -28.22 17.73
C LEU A 26 -0.65 -28.49 18.93
N CYS A 27 -0.38 -29.51 19.74
CA CYS A 27 -1.20 -29.84 20.91
C CYS A 27 -0.86 -29.00 22.15
N LEU A 28 0.36 -28.46 22.28
CA LEU A 28 0.72 -27.54 23.36
C LEU A 28 0.05 -26.16 23.21
N ASP A 29 -0.45 -25.80 22.03
CA ASP A 29 -1.25 -24.59 21.83
C ASP A 29 -2.72 -24.77 22.27
N ALA A 30 -3.19 -26.01 22.44
CA ALA A 30 -4.58 -26.31 22.81
C ALA A 30 -4.79 -26.56 24.33
N ARG A 31 -3.74 -26.67 25.15
CA ARG A 31 -3.85 -27.07 26.57
C ARG A 31 -3.21 -26.13 27.60
N GLY A 32 -2.82 -24.92 27.21
CA GLY A 32 -2.26 -23.93 28.14
C GLY A 32 -3.33 -23.02 28.76
N ASN A 33 -3.65 -23.20 30.05
CA ASN A 33 -4.33 -22.28 30.97
C ASN A 33 -4.96 -21.00 30.36
N GLY A 34 -6.12 -21.14 29.72
CA GLY A 34 -7.27 -20.21 29.69
C GLY A 34 -7.10 -18.75 29.22
N LYS A 35 -5.89 -18.20 29.07
CA LYS A 35 -5.67 -16.87 28.53
C LYS A 35 -5.22 -17.01 27.07
N PRO A 36 -6.00 -16.51 26.09
CA PRO A 36 -5.58 -16.54 24.70
C PRO A 36 -4.21 -15.87 24.58
N ARG A 37 -3.23 -16.57 24.00
CA ARG A 37 -1.92 -15.99 23.71
C ARG A 37 -2.14 -14.75 22.86
N GLN A 38 -1.68 -13.60 23.35
CA GLN A 38 -1.72 -12.35 22.61
C GLN A 38 -1.08 -12.55 21.22
N SER A 39 -1.83 -12.26 20.16
CA SER A 39 -1.33 -12.38 18.78
C SER A 39 -0.15 -11.45 18.58
N TYR A 40 0.74 -11.76 17.62
CA TYR A 40 1.84 -10.86 17.29
C TYR A 40 1.32 -9.46 16.91
N LEU A 41 0.21 -9.38 16.17
CA LEU A 41 -0.41 -8.11 15.81
C LEU A 41 -0.86 -7.32 17.04
N GLN A 42 -1.47 -7.96 18.01
CA GLN A 42 -1.88 -7.27 19.23
C GLN A 42 -0.65 -6.81 20.04
N LYS A 43 0.47 -7.55 20.04
CA LYS A 43 1.73 -7.09 20.65
C LYS A 43 2.32 -5.89 19.90
N PHE A 44 2.30 -5.96 18.58
CA PHE A 44 2.75 -4.88 17.70
C PHE A 44 1.93 -3.61 17.92
N GLU A 45 0.59 -3.72 17.96
CA GLU A 45 -0.33 -2.60 18.17
C GLU A 45 -0.17 -1.98 19.56
N ASN A 46 -0.03 -2.82 20.60
CA ASN A 46 0.29 -2.33 21.93
C ASN A 46 1.63 -1.58 21.94
N ARG A 47 2.68 -2.15 21.33
CA ARG A 47 4.00 -1.51 21.30
C ARG A 47 3.99 -0.20 20.52
N TRP A 48 3.25 -0.16 19.41
CA TRP A 48 3.04 1.06 18.63
C TRP A 48 2.36 2.13 19.49
N LYS A 49 1.24 1.78 20.13
CA LYS A 49 0.48 2.65 21.02
C LYS A 49 1.34 3.17 22.18
N GLU A 50 2.13 2.31 22.82
CA GLU A 50 3.07 2.70 23.88
C GLU A 50 4.08 3.77 23.41
N ILE A 51 4.62 3.64 22.18
CA ILE A 51 5.57 4.61 21.62
C ILE A 51 4.87 5.95 21.37
N GLU A 52 3.68 5.95 20.78
CA GLU A 52 2.88 7.16 20.52
C GLU A 52 2.45 7.85 21.81
N GLU A 53 1.89 7.10 22.77
CA GLU A 53 1.47 7.63 24.07
C GLU A 53 2.65 8.22 24.85
N SER A 54 3.80 7.53 24.83
CA SER A 54 5.02 8.05 25.45
C SER A 54 5.46 9.36 24.78
N TYR A 55 5.45 9.43 23.46
CA TYR A 55 5.82 10.65 22.73
C TYR A 55 4.84 11.81 22.99
N SER A 56 3.53 11.58 22.87
CA SER A 56 2.51 12.58 23.15
C SER A 56 2.60 13.08 24.58
N LYS A 57 2.70 12.18 25.58
CA LYS A 57 2.86 12.58 26.98
C LYS A 57 4.08 13.48 27.19
N ASN A 58 5.24 13.10 26.65
CA ASN A 58 6.44 13.92 26.76
C ASN A 58 6.30 15.27 26.06
N LEU A 59 5.61 15.35 24.91
CA LEU A 59 5.32 16.63 24.26
C LEU A 59 4.46 17.54 25.13
N LEU A 60 3.47 16.97 25.82
CA LEU A 60 2.55 17.71 26.70
C LEU A 60 3.27 18.19 27.97
N GLU A 61 4.13 17.37 28.56
CA GLU A 61 5.03 17.78 29.65
C GLU A 61 5.98 18.90 29.21
N ILE A 62 6.49 18.82 27.97
CA ILE A 62 7.30 19.90 27.39
C ILE A 62 6.45 21.16 27.25
N ALA A 63 5.23 21.06 26.69
CA ALA A 63 4.32 22.19 26.49
C ALA A 63 3.99 22.91 27.80
N GLY A 64 3.67 22.17 28.87
CA GLY A 64 3.42 22.76 30.20
C GLY A 64 4.66 23.39 30.86
N SER A 65 5.86 23.15 30.33
CA SER A 65 7.11 23.80 30.78
C SER A 65 7.53 25.00 29.94
N VAL A 66 6.79 25.30 28.86
CA VAL A 66 7.04 26.46 28.00
C VAL A 66 6.58 27.72 28.71
N LYS A 67 7.38 28.80 28.66
CA LYS A 67 7.01 30.10 29.26
C LYS A 67 5.75 30.68 28.58
N ASP A 68 4.93 31.41 29.33
CA ASP A 68 3.72 32.08 28.83
C ASP A 68 3.97 32.97 27.60
N SER A 69 5.17 33.57 27.50
CA SER A 69 5.59 34.36 26.34
C SER A 69 5.75 33.56 25.04
N TYR A 70 5.57 32.24 25.07
CA TYR A 70 5.71 31.31 23.96
C TYR A 70 4.44 30.46 23.77
N GLU A 71 3.27 31.05 24.02
CA GLU A 71 1.95 30.39 23.89
C GLU A 71 1.76 29.67 22.54
N GLU A 72 2.16 30.29 21.43
CA GLU A 72 2.08 29.69 20.09
C GLU A 72 2.90 28.39 19.99
N ILE A 73 4.07 28.33 20.65
CA ILE A 73 4.91 27.12 20.69
C ILE A 73 4.23 26.03 21.51
N ALA A 74 3.62 26.38 22.65
CA ALA A 74 2.84 25.43 23.45
C ALA A 74 1.66 24.86 22.65
N ALA A 75 0.94 25.71 21.91
CA ALA A 75 -0.15 25.28 21.02
C ALA A 75 0.33 24.31 19.93
N LEU A 76 1.47 24.58 19.29
CA LEU A 76 2.06 23.67 18.29
C LEU A 76 2.43 22.31 18.88
N LEU A 77 2.96 22.27 20.11
CA LEU A 77 3.29 21.02 20.80
C LEU A 77 2.04 20.19 21.11
N VAL A 78 0.98 20.84 21.56
CA VAL A 78 -0.33 20.22 21.86
C VAL A 78 -0.98 19.71 20.58
N MET A 79 -0.96 20.50 19.51
CA MET A 79 -1.43 20.08 18.20
C MET A 79 -0.67 18.84 17.72
N ARG A 80 0.66 18.82 17.85
CA ARG A 80 1.47 17.66 17.45
C ARG A 80 1.19 16.43 18.30
N ALA A 81 1.05 16.59 19.63
CA ALA A 81 0.62 15.51 20.51
C ALA A 81 -0.77 14.99 20.11
N GLY A 82 -1.65 15.89 19.66
CA GLY A 82 -2.99 15.60 19.14
C GLY A 82 -2.98 14.75 17.88
N GLU A 83 -2.15 15.10 16.91
CA GLU A 83 -2.03 14.38 15.63
C GLU A 83 -1.51 12.95 15.79
N VAL A 84 -0.66 12.70 16.79
CA VAL A 84 0.06 11.42 16.96
C VAL A 84 -0.53 10.55 18.07
N ALA A 85 -1.46 11.05 18.89
CA ALA A 85 -2.04 10.24 19.94
C ALA A 85 -2.93 9.14 19.33
N HIS A 86 -2.73 7.93 19.81
CA HIS A 86 -3.53 6.78 19.41
C HIS A 86 -4.97 6.83 19.95
N ASP A 87 -5.18 7.58 21.04
CA ASP A 87 -6.46 7.72 21.74
C ASP A 87 -6.75 9.20 22.00
N ASN A 88 -7.91 9.66 21.52
CA ASN A 88 -8.35 11.04 21.66
C ASN A 88 -8.70 11.42 23.11
N SER A 89 -8.90 10.45 24.01
CA SER A 89 -9.23 10.70 25.42
C SER A 89 -8.11 11.43 26.19
N ALA A 90 -6.85 11.17 25.85
CA ALA A 90 -5.71 11.88 26.42
C ALA A 90 -5.64 13.34 25.94
N ILE A 91 -6.11 13.59 24.70
CA ILE A 91 -6.14 14.94 24.11
C ILE A 91 -7.28 15.76 24.71
N SER A 92 -8.44 15.16 24.96
CA SER A 92 -9.59 15.88 25.52
C SER A 92 -9.28 16.43 26.91
N ALA A 93 -8.68 15.62 27.80
CA ALA A 93 -8.35 16.05 29.16
C ALA A 93 -7.42 17.27 29.20
N ILE A 94 -6.55 17.43 28.20
CA ILE A 94 -5.56 18.51 28.15
C ILE A 94 -6.08 19.71 27.36
N ARG A 95 -6.93 19.51 26.36
CA ARG A 95 -7.73 20.61 25.78
C ARG A 95 -8.59 21.28 26.84
N ASP A 96 -9.15 20.50 27.76
CA ASP A 96 -9.92 21.03 28.88
C ASP A 96 -9.04 21.87 29.84
N GLU A 97 -7.76 21.52 30.01
CA GLU A 97 -6.80 22.29 30.83
C GLU A 97 -6.24 23.54 30.13
N LEU A 98 -6.04 23.51 28.81
CA LEU A 98 -5.47 24.61 28.02
C LEU A 98 -6.52 25.57 27.42
N GLY A 99 -7.79 25.17 27.41
CA GLY A 99 -8.90 25.92 26.83
C GLY A 99 -9.00 25.82 25.30
N ASP A 100 -10.14 26.28 24.76
CA ASP A 100 -10.45 26.31 23.31
C ASP A 100 -9.57 27.28 22.49
N GLN A 101 -8.59 27.96 23.10
CA GLN A 101 -7.75 28.97 22.43
C GLN A 101 -6.56 28.39 21.64
N ALA A 102 -6.37 27.07 21.63
CA ALA A 102 -5.26 26.42 20.93
C ALA A 102 -5.47 26.26 19.40
N GLU A 103 -5.84 27.33 18.70
CA GLU A 103 -5.69 27.40 17.24
C GLU A 103 -4.31 27.99 16.92
N ALA A 104 -3.36 27.13 16.56
CA ALA A 104 -2.07 27.60 16.05
C ALA A 104 -2.26 28.19 14.64
N ASP A 105 -1.53 29.28 14.35
CA ASP A 105 -1.45 29.81 12.98
C ASP A 105 -0.93 28.70 12.04
N GLU A 106 -1.55 28.55 10.86
CA GLU A 106 -1.07 27.63 9.83
C GLU A 106 0.34 28.01 9.32
N ASN A 107 0.74 29.27 9.52
CA ASN A 107 2.02 29.81 9.09
C ASN A 107 2.74 30.56 10.23
N PRO A 108 3.23 29.83 11.24
CA PRO A 108 3.87 30.44 12.41
C PRO A 108 5.10 31.26 12.00
N ALA A 109 5.35 32.35 12.71
CA ALA A 109 6.47 33.25 12.47
C ALA A 109 7.63 33.05 13.47
N GLY A 110 8.80 33.62 13.16
CA GLY A 110 9.93 33.68 14.09
C GLY A 110 10.36 32.32 14.68
N ASP A 111 10.40 32.25 16.01
CA ASP A 111 10.81 31.06 16.75
C ASP A 111 9.76 29.93 16.69
N ALA A 112 8.47 30.25 16.61
CA ALA A 112 7.40 29.26 16.46
C ALA A 112 7.51 28.49 15.14
N ARG A 113 7.91 29.18 14.06
CA ARG A 113 8.24 28.53 12.78
C ARG A 113 9.32 27.48 12.91
N TRP A 114 10.37 27.79 13.67
CA TRP A 114 11.49 26.88 13.90
C TRP A 114 11.03 25.62 14.62
N VAL A 115 10.21 25.79 15.67
CA VAL A 115 9.65 24.66 16.42
C VAL A 115 8.72 23.85 15.52
N ALA A 116 7.87 24.47 14.71
CA ALA A 116 7.03 23.77 13.76
C ALA A 116 7.86 22.92 12.76
N GLU A 117 8.88 23.50 12.14
CA GLU A 117 9.77 22.76 11.23
C GLU A 117 10.49 21.59 11.92
N THR A 118 10.71 21.69 13.24
CA THR A 118 11.24 20.59 14.05
C THR A 118 10.21 19.52 14.34
N LEU A 119 8.97 19.89 14.70
CA LEU A 119 7.88 18.95 15.01
C LEU A 119 7.40 18.15 13.79
N TRP A 120 7.51 18.72 12.59
CA TRP A 120 7.14 18.09 11.31
C TRP A 120 8.33 18.02 10.33
N PRO A 121 9.43 17.33 10.68
CA PRO A 121 10.67 17.36 9.90
C PRO A 121 10.48 16.79 8.49
N ARG A 122 9.51 15.88 8.32
CA ARG A 122 9.18 15.27 7.03
C ARG A 122 8.53 16.26 6.05
N LYS A 123 7.70 17.21 6.52
CA LYS A 123 7.06 18.23 5.67
C LYS A 123 8.14 19.10 5.00
N LEU A 124 9.14 19.53 5.78
CA LEU A 124 10.26 20.31 5.28
C LEU A 124 11.10 19.52 4.26
N GLU A 125 11.44 18.26 4.55
CA GLU A 125 12.20 17.43 3.63
C GLU A 125 11.44 17.15 2.32
N TYR A 126 10.11 17.00 2.37
CA TYR A 126 9.30 16.89 1.15
C TYR A 126 9.27 18.18 0.34
N ALA A 127 9.12 19.33 0.98
CA ALA A 127 9.19 20.62 0.29
C ALA A 127 10.54 20.81 -0.40
N ARG A 128 11.65 20.41 0.25
CA ARG A 128 12.99 20.45 -0.35
C ARG A 128 13.12 19.51 -1.54
N ALA A 129 12.66 18.27 -1.40
CA ALA A 129 12.67 17.29 -2.49
C ALA A 129 11.86 17.79 -3.69
N GLU A 130 10.69 18.39 -3.45
CA GLU A 130 9.80 18.88 -4.49
C GLU A 130 10.39 20.06 -5.27
N ILE A 131 11.11 20.96 -4.60
CA ILE A 131 11.82 22.05 -5.28
C ILE A 131 12.88 21.52 -6.23
N ILE A 132 13.65 20.51 -5.82
CA ILE A 132 14.61 19.87 -6.72
C ILE A 132 13.91 19.19 -7.89
N ARG A 133 12.81 18.46 -7.62
CA ARG A 133 12.04 17.76 -8.67
C ARG A 133 11.46 18.73 -9.69
N THR A 134 10.99 19.89 -9.25
CA THR A 134 10.37 20.92 -10.12
C THR A 134 11.38 21.83 -10.82
N GLY A 135 12.68 21.58 -10.65
CA GLY A 135 13.76 22.28 -11.34
C GLY A 135 14.37 23.46 -10.60
N GLY A 136 13.94 23.71 -9.36
CA GLY A 136 14.62 24.62 -8.46
C GLY A 136 16.00 24.09 -8.05
N LYS A 137 16.86 25.00 -7.60
CA LYS A 137 18.17 24.65 -7.07
C LYS A 137 18.05 24.24 -5.60
N PRO A 138 19.00 23.46 -5.07
CA PRO A 138 19.06 23.19 -3.63
C PRO A 138 19.09 24.46 -2.77
N GLU A 139 19.62 25.56 -3.30
CA GLU A 139 19.67 26.84 -2.61
C GLU A 139 18.29 27.53 -2.51
N ASP A 140 17.36 27.19 -3.41
CA ASP A 140 15.99 27.71 -3.43
C ASP A 140 15.08 26.93 -2.45
N ALA A 141 15.55 25.78 -1.96
CA ALA A 141 14.81 24.96 -1.02
C ALA A 141 14.66 25.68 0.32
N PRO A 142 13.51 25.53 1.04
CA PRO A 142 13.29 26.19 2.31
C PRO A 142 14.46 25.88 3.25
N LYS A 143 15.19 26.94 3.58
CA LYS A 143 16.20 26.88 4.61
C LYS A 143 15.47 26.63 5.93
N PRO A 144 16.05 25.82 6.83
CA PRO A 144 15.51 25.75 8.17
C PRO A 144 15.43 27.17 8.73
N ALA A 145 14.40 27.46 9.49
CA ALA A 145 14.31 28.70 10.24
C ALA A 145 15.62 28.95 11.01
N PRO A 146 16.01 30.22 11.23
CA PRO A 146 17.18 30.53 12.03
C PRO A 146 17.00 29.97 13.44
N LYS A 147 18.08 29.40 14.00
CA LYS A 147 18.04 28.85 15.36
C LYS A 147 17.63 29.94 16.36
N PRO A 148 16.78 29.63 17.35
CA PRO A 148 16.42 30.56 18.40
C PRO A 148 17.68 31.13 19.08
N LYS A 149 17.66 32.43 19.39
CA LYS A 149 18.75 33.07 20.15
C LYS A 149 18.58 32.88 21.65
N ASP A 150 17.33 32.88 22.10
CA ASP A 150 16.94 32.68 23.49
C ASP A 150 17.45 31.32 24.01
N LYS A 151 17.93 31.33 25.27
CA LYS A 151 18.52 30.15 25.89
C LYS A 151 17.48 29.07 26.17
N ASP A 152 16.31 29.46 26.67
CA ASP A 152 15.24 28.52 27.03
C ASP A 152 14.67 27.86 25.79
N LEU A 153 14.56 28.62 24.69
CA LEU A 153 14.21 28.03 23.40
C LEU A 153 15.28 27.06 22.88
N LYS A 154 16.57 27.36 23.02
CA LYS A 154 17.63 26.40 22.65
C LYS A 154 17.54 25.10 23.45
N ASP A 155 17.26 25.19 24.74
CA ASP A 155 17.12 24.03 25.62
C ASP A 155 15.85 23.23 25.29
N LEU A 156 14.73 23.90 25.04
CA LEU A 156 13.49 23.29 24.52
C LEU A 156 13.74 22.52 23.22
N VAL A 157 14.39 23.17 22.26
CA VAL A 157 14.76 22.59 20.97
C VAL A 157 15.60 21.33 21.12
N LYS A 158 16.58 21.37 22.02
CA LYS A 158 17.42 20.21 22.30
C LYS A 158 16.59 19.06 22.86
N ARG A 159 15.69 19.33 23.80
CA ARG A 159 14.75 18.34 24.37
C ARG A 159 13.86 17.72 23.29
N LEU A 160 13.30 18.55 22.39
CA LEU A 160 12.47 18.08 21.28
C LEU A 160 13.24 17.19 20.31
N ALA A 161 14.43 17.61 19.89
CA ALA A 161 15.27 16.83 18.98
C ALA A 161 15.68 15.48 19.60
N GLU A 162 15.96 15.45 20.90
CA GLU A 162 16.26 14.21 21.62
C GLU A 162 15.04 13.30 21.73
N LEU A 163 13.88 13.84 22.09
CA LEU A 163 12.61 13.11 22.14
C LEU A 163 12.29 12.48 20.78
N GLN A 164 12.34 13.26 19.70
CA GLN A 164 12.08 12.78 18.34
C GLN A 164 13.07 11.69 17.91
N LYS A 165 14.37 11.86 18.19
CA LYS A 165 15.38 10.86 17.86
C LYS A 165 15.16 9.55 18.60
N ASN A 166 14.78 9.63 19.88
CA ASN A 166 14.46 8.45 20.69
C ASN A 166 13.21 7.74 20.15
N THR A 167 12.14 8.48 19.85
CA THR A 167 10.91 7.94 19.25
C THR A 167 11.16 7.31 17.88
N ALA A 168 11.92 7.98 17.01
CA ALA A 168 12.34 7.46 15.70
C ALA A 168 13.11 6.13 15.84
N SER A 169 14.00 6.05 16.84
CA SER A 169 14.75 4.83 17.14
C SER A 169 13.83 3.68 17.61
N GLU A 170 12.85 3.95 18.47
CA GLU A 170 11.89 2.94 18.92
C GLU A 170 11.01 2.43 17.76
N PHE A 171 10.48 3.31 16.92
CA PHE A 171 9.77 2.89 15.71
C PHE A 171 10.67 2.10 14.74
N CYS A 172 11.96 2.46 14.63
CA CYS A 172 12.90 1.71 13.80
C CYS A 172 13.12 0.28 14.32
N LYS A 173 13.17 0.09 15.65
CA LYS A 173 13.23 -1.25 16.28
C LYS A 173 11.95 -2.03 16.00
N LEU A 174 10.78 -1.43 16.23
CA LEU A 174 9.48 -2.04 15.95
C LEU A 174 9.33 -2.45 14.48
N ALA A 175 9.84 -1.63 13.55
CA ALA A 175 9.87 -1.96 12.12
C ALA A 175 10.76 -3.18 11.84
N ASP A 176 11.95 -3.28 12.47
CA ASP A 176 12.85 -4.43 12.32
C ASP A 176 12.24 -5.72 12.90
N GLU A 177 11.55 -5.62 14.03
CA GLU A 177 10.83 -6.73 14.67
C GLU A 177 9.69 -7.25 13.76
N ALA A 178 8.86 -6.34 13.24
CA ALA A 178 7.79 -6.69 12.30
C ALA A 178 8.32 -7.34 11.02
N TYR A 179 9.44 -6.83 10.52
CA TYR A 179 10.07 -7.38 9.32
C TYR A 179 10.54 -8.83 9.56
N ARG A 180 11.17 -9.08 10.72
CA ARG A 180 11.65 -10.41 11.10
C ARG A 180 10.50 -11.37 11.40
N ALA A 181 9.39 -10.88 11.94
CA ALA A 181 8.17 -11.66 12.18
C ALA A 181 7.43 -12.02 10.88
N GLY A 182 7.80 -11.43 9.74
CA GLY A 182 7.15 -11.67 8.44
C GLY A 182 5.94 -10.76 8.18
N GLU A 183 5.65 -9.80 9.07
CA GLU A 183 4.69 -8.72 8.88
C GLU A 183 5.34 -7.57 8.10
N ILE A 184 5.83 -7.85 6.89
CA ILE A 184 6.61 -6.89 6.09
C ILE A 184 5.80 -5.63 5.79
N GLY A 185 4.49 -5.77 5.58
CA GLY A 185 3.60 -4.63 5.37
C GLY A 185 3.56 -3.67 6.56
N LYS A 186 3.42 -4.21 7.78
CA LYS A 186 3.49 -3.42 9.02
C LYS A 186 4.88 -2.80 9.17
N ALA A 187 5.95 -3.55 8.90
CA ALA A 187 7.31 -3.03 8.93
C ALA A 187 7.53 -1.86 7.96
N TYR A 188 6.93 -1.91 6.76
CA TYR A 188 7.00 -0.84 5.76
C TYR A 188 6.35 0.45 6.26
N VAL A 189 5.12 0.35 6.77
CA VAL A 189 4.39 1.49 7.33
C VAL A 189 5.14 2.06 8.55
N THR A 190 5.59 1.20 9.46
CA THR A 190 6.39 1.60 10.63
C THR A 190 7.66 2.34 10.22
N ALA A 191 8.37 1.84 9.20
CA ALA A 191 9.57 2.49 8.68
C ALA A 191 9.26 3.87 8.08
N LYS A 192 8.11 4.06 7.40
CA LYS A 192 7.70 5.39 6.94
C LYS A 192 7.47 6.34 8.11
N ASN A 193 6.85 5.86 9.20
CA ASN A 193 6.58 6.69 10.38
C ASN A 193 7.84 7.10 11.13
N VAL A 194 8.94 6.33 11.07
CA VAL A 194 10.25 6.80 11.57
C VAL A 194 10.62 8.16 10.97
N LEU A 195 10.29 8.41 9.71
CA LEU A 195 10.62 9.66 9.02
C LEU A 195 9.77 10.85 9.47
N ASP A 196 8.63 10.62 10.14
CA ASP A 196 7.82 11.68 10.75
C ASP A 196 8.47 12.25 12.02
N TYR A 197 9.42 11.51 12.63
CA TYR A 197 10.17 11.92 13.81
C TYR A 197 11.63 12.26 13.47
N ASP A 198 12.27 11.51 12.57
CA ASP A 198 13.59 11.81 12.04
C ASP A 198 13.60 11.64 10.52
N ALA A 199 13.36 12.74 9.81
CA ALA A 199 13.32 12.75 8.35
C ALA A 199 14.66 12.38 7.71
N ASN A 200 15.78 12.37 8.46
CA ASN A 200 17.11 12.03 7.98
C ASN A 200 17.61 10.66 8.50
N TYR A 201 16.72 9.83 9.07
CA TYR A 201 17.08 8.52 9.60
C TYR A 201 17.64 7.59 8.50
N LYS A 202 18.98 7.60 8.35
CA LYS A 202 19.70 7.03 7.20
C LYS A 202 19.33 5.59 6.90
N LYS A 203 19.27 4.73 7.94
CA LYS A 203 18.94 3.30 7.79
C LYS A 203 17.58 3.11 7.11
N VAL A 204 16.59 3.89 7.54
CA VAL A 204 15.22 3.84 7.02
C VAL A 204 15.12 4.43 5.63
N ARG A 205 15.74 5.60 5.38
CA ARG A 205 15.79 6.19 4.04
C ARG A 205 16.34 5.21 3.00
N VAL A 206 17.45 4.55 3.32
CA VAL A 206 18.04 3.53 2.43
C VAL A 206 17.13 2.31 2.26
N ALA A 207 16.53 1.82 3.35
CA ALA A 207 15.59 0.69 3.30
C ALA A 207 14.37 0.98 2.40
N LEU A 208 13.91 2.22 2.41
CA LEU A 208 12.83 2.75 1.57
C LEU A 208 13.31 3.21 0.18
N GLY A 209 14.52 2.88 -0.26
CA GLY A 209 14.99 3.17 -1.63
C GLY A 209 15.43 4.62 -1.90
N TYR A 210 15.51 5.47 -0.87
CA TYR A 210 16.02 6.83 -1.02
C TYR A 210 17.54 6.87 -1.15
N LYS A 211 18.04 7.91 -1.84
CA LYS A 211 19.45 8.25 -2.00
C LYS A 211 19.67 9.70 -1.59
N ALA A 212 20.72 9.94 -0.82
CA ALA A 212 21.12 11.28 -0.44
C ALA A 212 21.87 11.97 -1.60
N GLN A 213 21.51 13.22 -1.91
CA GLN A 213 22.25 14.11 -2.79
C GLN A 213 22.22 15.53 -2.20
N LYS A 214 23.40 16.11 -1.94
CA LYS A 214 23.53 17.49 -1.40
C LYS A 214 22.59 17.74 -0.20
N ASN A 215 22.56 16.82 0.76
CA ASN A 215 21.71 16.86 1.96
C ASN A 215 20.20 16.75 1.72
N ILE A 216 19.77 16.30 0.53
CA ILE A 216 18.36 16.04 0.21
C ILE A 216 18.20 14.55 -0.11
N TRP A 217 17.13 13.95 0.41
CA TRP A 217 16.78 12.57 0.11
C TRP A 217 15.79 12.48 -1.04
N LEU A 218 16.20 11.88 -2.14
CA LEU A 218 15.35 11.63 -3.32
C LEU A 218 15.19 10.12 -3.54
N ARG A 219 14.08 9.70 -4.15
CA ARG A 219 13.96 8.35 -4.70
C ARG A 219 15.01 8.14 -5.79
N ALA A 220 15.46 6.90 -5.96
CA ALA A 220 16.49 6.59 -6.95
C ALA A 220 16.06 6.98 -8.37
N TYR A 221 14.78 6.83 -8.69
CA TYR A 221 14.21 7.27 -9.96
C TYR A 221 14.23 8.79 -10.14
N ASP A 222 13.75 9.55 -9.16
CA ASP A 222 13.72 11.02 -9.23
C ASP A 222 15.13 11.59 -9.42
N LEU A 223 16.10 11.06 -8.67
CA LEU A 223 17.52 11.39 -8.80
C LEU A 223 18.02 11.18 -10.24
N LYS A 224 17.60 10.10 -10.90
CA LYS A 224 17.95 9.82 -12.29
C LYS A 224 17.33 10.87 -13.23
N GLN A 225 16.09 11.29 -13.01
CA GLN A 225 15.42 12.29 -13.86
C GLN A 225 15.99 13.69 -13.69
N VAL A 226 16.28 14.09 -12.45
CA VAL A 226 16.98 15.36 -12.14
C VAL A 226 18.35 15.39 -12.81
N LYS A 227 19.11 14.29 -12.78
CA LYS A 227 20.40 14.18 -13.50
C LYS A 227 20.25 14.32 -15.02
N ARG A 228 19.11 13.92 -15.59
CA ARG A 228 18.76 14.12 -17.00
C ARG A 228 18.28 15.55 -17.30
N LYS A 229 18.32 16.46 -16.32
CA LYS A 229 17.85 17.85 -16.40
C LYS A 229 16.36 17.94 -16.79
N LEU A 230 15.57 16.97 -16.35
CA LEU A 230 14.12 17.00 -16.44
C LEU A 230 13.55 17.63 -15.18
N VAL A 231 12.35 18.21 -15.32
CA VAL A 231 11.57 18.75 -14.22
C VAL A 231 10.24 18.04 -14.16
N TRP A 232 9.82 17.70 -12.95
CA TRP A 232 8.51 17.12 -12.68
C TRP A 232 7.45 18.21 -12.74
N THR A 233 6.31 17.88 -13.34
CA THR A 233 5.07 18.63 -13.21
C THR A 233 3.90 17.66 -13.01
N GLU A 234 2.91 18.06 -12.22
CA GLU A 234 1.72 17.22 -11.99
C GLU A 234 0.90 17.00 -13.27
N LYS A 235 0.99 17.92 -14.25
CA LYS A 235 0.24 17.84 -15.51
C LYS A 235 0.96 17.09 -16.63
N TRP A 236 2.29 17.08 -16.64
CA TRP A 236 3.07 16.58 -17.80
C TRP A 236 4.17 15.61 -17.42
N GLY A 237 4.34 15.34 -16.12
CA GLY A 237 5.35 14.43 -15.60
C GLY A 237 6.76 14.99 -15.77
N TRP A 238 7.74 14.12 -16.02
CA TRP A 238 9.13 14.52 -16.23
C TRP A 238 9.34 15.08 -17.64
N VAL A 239 9.50 16.39 -17.77
CA VAL A 239 9.73 17.08 -19.05
C VAL A 239 10.96 17.98 -19.00
N PRO A 240 11.62 18.26 -20.14
CA PRO A 240 12.65 19.30 -20.17
C PRO A 240 12.05 20.69 -19.85
N PRO A 241 12.77 21.59 -19.15
CA PRO A 241 12.28 22.93 -18.82
C PRO A 241 11.77 23.73 -20.03
N ARG A 242 12.44 23.61 -21.19
CA ARG A 242 12.01 24.25 -22.43
C ARG A 242 10.65 23.72 -22.92
N ILE A 243 10.38 22.44 -22.73
CA ILE A 243 9.12 21.81 -23.11
C ILE A 243 8.01 22.24 -22.15
N LYS A 244 8.30 22.31 -20.84
CA LYS A 244 7.37 22.84 -19.81
C LYS A 244 6.80 24.20 -20.23
N LYS A 245 7.68 25.16 -20.56
CA LYS A 245 7.26 26.52 -20.99
C LYS A 245 6.35 26.50 -22.22
N ARG A 246 6.56 25.58 -23.17
CA ARG A 246 5.71 25.46 -24.36
C ARG A 246 4.35 24.85 -24.04
N LEU A 247 4.32 23.84 -23.16
CA LEU A 247 3.09 23.24 -22.68
C LEU A 247 2.23 24.24 -21.89
N GLU A 248 2.85 25.08 -21.05
CA GLU A 248 2.20 26.21 -20.36
C GLU A 248 1.54 27.19 -21.34
N ASN A 249 2.16 27.40 -22.52
CA ASN A 249 1.62 28.22 -23.60
C ASN A 249 0.64 27.46 -24.53
N GLY A 250 0.16 26.28 -24.12
CA GLY A 250 -0.80 25.49 -24.90
C GLY A 250 -0.22 24.82 -26.16
N GLN A 251 1.11 24.74 -26.29
CA GLN A 251 1.82 24.09 -27.40
C GLN A 251 2.30 22.69 -27.00
N TYR A 252 1.77 21.66 -27.64
CA TYR A 252 2.03 20.26 -27.31
C TYR A 252 2.95 19.59 -28.34
N PRO A 253 3.93 18.79 -27.91
CA PRO A 253 4.87 18.13 -28.81
C PRO A 253 4.19 16.99 -29.58
N MET A 254 4.36 16.96 -30.91
CA MET A 254 3.93 15.87 -31.79
C MET A 254 5.06 15.56 -32.78
N GLY A 255 5.86 14.53 -32.48
CA GLY A 255 7.09 14.26 -33.21
C GLY A 255 8.05 15.46 -33.17
N LYS A 256 8.39 16.01 -34.33
CA LYS A 256 9.26 17.20 -34.47
C LYS A 256 8.50 18.54 -34.39
N LYS A 257 7.16 18.52 -34.38
CA LYS A 257 6.31 19.72 -34.43
C LYS A 257 5.68 19.99 -33.06
N PHE A 258 5.19 21.21 -32.89
CA PHE A 258 4.33 21.58 -31.77
C PHE A 258 2.97 21.96 -32.31
N LEU A 259 1.92 21.40 -31.72
CA LEU A 259 0.55 21.61 -32.13
C LEU A 259 -0.22 22.35 -31.02
N PRO A 260 -1.20 23.19 -31.37
CA PRO A 260 -2.18 23.66 -30.39
C PRO A 260 -2.88 22.48 -29.71
N LYS A 261 -3.32 22.67 -28.46
CA LYS A 261 -3.95 21.65 -27.61
C LYS A 261 -4.99 20.81 -28.36
N VAL A 262 -5.96 21.45 -29.03
CA VAL A 262 -7.04 20.75 -29.76
C VAL A 262 -6.52 19.81 -30.85
N MET A 263 -5.66 20.31 -31.74
CA MET A 263 -5.08 19.51 -32.83
C MET A 263 -4.22 18.36 -32.31
N TYR A 264 -3.51 18.57 -31.19
CA TYR A 264 -2.75 17.52 -30.53
C TYR A 264 -3.64 16.35 -30.08
N PHE A 265 -4.75 16.64 -29.39
CA PHE A 265 -5.69 15.59 -28.96
C PHE A 265 -6.37 14.87 -30.14
N GLU A 266 -6.75 15.60 -31.19
CA GLU A 266 -7.31 14.97 -32.40
C GLU A 266 -6.32 14.02 -33.08
N ALA A 267 -5.04 14.40 -33.14
CA ALA A 267 -3.99 13.56 -33.72
C ALA A 267 -3.74 12.29 -32.90
N MET A 268 -3.82 12.36 -31.56
CA MET A 268 -3.63 11.20 -30.69
C MET A 268 -4.76 10.18 -30.81
N LYS A 269 -6.01 10.62 -30.90
CA LYS A 269 -7.18 9.72 -31.02
C LYS A 269 -7.09 8.77 -32.23
N LYS A 270 -6.37 9.17 -33.28
CA LYS A 270 -6.27 8.42 -34.54
C LYS A 270 -5.31 7.22 -34.49
N SER A 271 -4.28 7.23 -33.64
CA SER A 271 -3.27 6.15 -33.65
C SER A 271 -2.41 6.09 -32.38
N TRP A 272 -2.07 4.87 -31.95
CA TRP A 272 -1.08 4.61 -30.89
C TRP A 272 0.34 5.10 -31.23
N LYS A 273 0.67 5.28 -32.52
CA LYS A 273 1.97 5.87 -32.93
C LYS A 273 2.15 7.30 -32.41
N ASN A 274 1.05 7.99 -32.10
CA ASN A 274 1.04 9.35 -31.60
C ASN A 274 0.82 9.43 -30.09
N ALA A 275 0.72 8.29 -29.39
CA ALA A 275 0.35 8.30 -27.99
C ALA A 275 1.38 9.03 -27.12
N ALA A 276 0.87 9.80 -26.17
CA ALA A 276 1.68 10.39 -25.12
C ALA A 276 2.22 9.29 -24.21
N VAL A 277 3.44 9.49 -23.70
CA VAL A 277 4.05 8.57 -22.75
C VAL A 277 4.38 9.34 -21.47
N ALA A 278 3.80 8.91 -20.35
CA ALA A 278 4.21 9.33 -19.02
C ALA A 278 4.97 8.20 -18.33
N GLU A 279 6.05 8.55 -17.64
CA GLU A 279 6.89 7.59 -16.95
C GLU A 279 7.14 8.03 -15.51
N THR A 280 6.86 7.13 -14.58
CA THR A 280 7.14 7.27 -13.13
C THR A 280 8.14 6.19 -12.70
N GLU A 281 8.36 6.00 -11.40
CA GLU A 281 9.35 5.04 -10.90
C GLU A 281 9.03 3.62 -11.34
N HIS A 282 7.78 3.19 -11.17
CA HIS A 282 7.34 1.83 -11.41
C HIS A 282 6.50 1.68 -12.68
N PHE A 283 5.98 2.78 -13.26
CA PHE A 283 5.05 2.71 -14.39
C PHE A 283 5.52 3.41 -15.65
N ARG A 284 5.05 2.88 -16.78
CA ARG A 284 5.06 3.50 -18.10
C ARG A 284 3.64 3.51 -18.63
N VAL A 285 3.05 4.71 -18.74
CA VAL A 285 1.68 4.89 -19.21
C VAL A 285 1.70 5.49 -20.60
N GLU A 286 1.16 4.75 -21.56
CA GLU A 286 0.92 5.22 -22.91
C GLU A 286 -0.55 5.60 -23.06
N SER A 287 -0.80 6.81 -23.55
CA SER A 287 -2.15 7.36 -23.61
C SER A 287 -2.44 8.02 -24.95
N ASN A 288 -3.51 7.59 -25.61
CA ASN A 288 -4.09 8.38 -26.70
C ASN A 288 -5.08 9.45 -26.18
N ALA A 289 -5.28 9.50 -24.85
CA ALA A 289 -6.02 10.52 -24.14
C ALA A 289 -5.15 11.73 -23.72
N GLY A 290 -3.89 11.77 -24.16
CA GLY A 290 -2.93 12.83 -23.89
C GLY A 290 -2.05 12.66 -22.67
N ILE A 291 -1.05 13.53 -22.60
CA ILE A 291 0.01 13.46 -21.59
C ILE A 291 -0.55 13.75 -20.19
N GLU A 292 -1.51 14.68 -20.07
CA GLU A 292 -2.18 14.99 -18.80
C GLU A 292 -2.88 13.76 -18.23
N ALA A 293 -3.65 13.06 -19.07
CA ALA A 293 -4.31 11.82 -18.72
C ALA A 293 -3.32 10.68 -18.41
N ALA A 294 -2.20 10.60 -19.14
CA ALA A 294 -1.15 9.61 -18.89
C ALA A 294 -0.51 9.82 -17.51
N VAL A 295 -0.20 11.06 -17.15
CA VAL A 295 0.42 11.41 -15.87
C VAL A 295 -0.55 11.16 -14.73
N GLU A 296 -1.83 11.53 -14.89
CA GLU A 296 -2.85 11.28 -13.88
C GLU A 296 -3.02 9.77 -13.60
N ALA A 297 -3.07 8.96 -14.66
CA ALA A 297 -3.13 7.50 -14.53
C ALA A 297 -1.85 6.93 -13.90
N ALA A 298 -0.67 7.45 -14.28
CA ALA A 298 0.61 7.02 -13.70
C ALA A 298 0.68 7.34 -12.19
N LEU A 299 0.23 8.52 -11.79
CA LEU A 299 0.18 8.90 -10.36
C LEU A 299 -0.80 8.04 -9.58
N CYS A 300 -1.99 7.76 -10.14
CA CYS A 300 -2.94 6.83 -9.52
C CYS A 300 -2.34 5.42 -9.36
N ALA A 301 -1.55 4.96 -10.33
CA ALA A 301 -0.91 3.66 -10.27
C ALA A 301 0.26 3.62 -9.25
N GLU A 302 1.07 4.67 -9.17
CA GLU A 302 2.11 4.83 -8.13
C GLU A 302 1.49 4.85 -6.73
N GLU A 303 0.40 5.59 -6.57
CA GLU A 303 -0.37 5.63 -5.32
C GLU A 303 -0.78 4.21 -4.91
N HIS A 304 -1.39 3.46 -5.82
CA HIS A 304 -1.79 2.07 -5.60
C HIS A 304 -0.62 1.15 -5.29
N TYR A 305 0.49 1.29 -6.01
CA TYR A 305 1.70 0.49 -5.79
C TYR A 305 2.24 0.66 -4.37
N GLU A 306 2.28 1.89 -3.85
CA GLU A 306 2.71 2.16 -2.47
C GLU A 306 1.82 1.47 -1.43
N TYR A 307 0.50 1.42 -1.65
CA TYR A 307 -0.43 0.72 -0.75
C TYR A 307 -0.34 -0.79 -0.87
N TYR A 308 -0.26 -1.29 -2.09
CA TYR A 308 -0.07 -2.71 -2.36
C TYR A 308 1.19 -3.23 -1.66
N ARG A 309 2.28 -2.46 -1.66
CA ARG A 309 3.48 -2.77 -0.88
C ARG A 309 3.22 -2.78 0.63
N GLY A 310 2.50 -1.78 1.15
CA GLY A 310 2.15 -1.73 2.58
C GLY A 310 1.26 -2.89 3.04
N LEU A 311 0.52 -3.52 2.13
CA LEU A 311 -0.40 -4.62 2.44
C LEU A 311 0.15 -6.01 2.16
N PHE A 312 0.81 -6.15 1.01
CA PHE A 312 1.14 -7.43 0.41
C PHE A 312 2.64 -7.62 0.21
N SER A 313 3.49 -6.78 0.80
CA SER A 313 4.94 -7.00 0.75
C SER A 313 5.40 -8.32 1.38
N SER A 314 4.58 -8.93 2.24
CA SER A 314 4.82 -10.29 2.73
C SER A 314 4.76 -11.37 1.62
N LEU A 315 4.15 -11.05 0.47
CA LEU A 315 4.13 -11.90 -0.72
C LEU A 315 5.45 -11.83 -1.51
N PHE A 316 6.28 -10.80 -1.30
CA PHE A 316 7.53 -10.62 -2.00
C PHE A 316 8.65 -11.50 -1.43
N ASP A 317 9.54 -11.96 -2.31
CA ASP A 317 10.75 -12.69 -1.93
C ASP A 317 11.82 -11.73 -1.37
N LEU A 318 11.61 -11.30 -0.12
CA LEU A 318 12.48 -10.39 0.61
C LEU A 318 13.32 -11.13 1.65
N ASN A 319 14.56 -10.66 1.86
CA ASN A 319 15.48 -11.28 2.80
C ASN A 319 15.16 -10.91 4.26
N ARG A 320 14.23 -11.63 4.87
CA ARG A 320 13.75 -11.45 6.26
C ARG A 320 14.87 -11.42 7.30
N ARG A 321 16.00 -12.13 7.07
CA ARG A 321 17.12 -12.19 8.02
C ARG A 321 17.85 -10.85 8.19
N LYS A 322 17.80 -9.99 7.18
CA LYS A 322 18.45 -8.67 7.21
C LYS A 322 17.60 -7.59 7.90
N GLY A 323 16.38 -7.92 8.35
CA GLY A 323 15.44 -6.92 8.85
C GLY A 323 15.18 -5.83 7.79
N ILE A 324 14.89 -4.61 8.22
CA ILE A 324 14.64 -3.51 7.28
C ILE A 324 15.87 -3.15 6.44
N ALA A 325 17.09 -3.51 6.87
CA ALA A 325 18.29 -3.31 6.07
C ALA A 325 18.32 -4.18 4.80
N GLY A 326 17.46 -5.20 4.71
CA GLY A 326 17.19 -5.94 3.47
C GLY A 326 16.43 -5.13 2.42
N GLY A 327 15.86 -3.98 2.80
CA GLY A 327 15.03 -3.14 1.96
C GLY A 327 13.60 -3.65 1.85
N PHE A 328 12.73 -2.79 1.34
CA PHE A 328 11.32 -3.10 1.08
C PHE A 328 11.00 -3.22 -0.40
N GLU A 329 11.98 -2.97 -1.27
CA GLU A 329 11.78 -2.97 -2.72
C GLU A 329 12.08 -4.37 -3.27
N PRO A 330 11.10 -5.02 -3.93
CA PRO A 330 11.41 -6.19 -4.72
C PRO A 330 12.37 -5.77 -5.85
N ARG A 331 13.15 -6.72 -6.36
CA ARG A 331 14.01 -6.48 -7.52
C ARG A 331 13.15 -6.34 -8.78
N GLN A 332 12.55 -5.18 -9.00
CA GLN A 332 11.79 -4.91 -10.21
C GLN A 332 12.76 -4.69 -11.38
N LYS A 333 12.60 -5.49 -12.44
CA LYS A 333 13.47 -5.43 -13.63
C LYS A 333 12.91 -4.51 -14.73
N LYS A 334 11.60 -4.32 -14.77
CA LYS A 334 10.87 -3.60 -15.82
C LYS A 334 9.74 -2.76 -15.21
N LYS A 335 9.35 -1.69 -15.90
CA LYS A 335 8.19 -0.89 -15.52
C LYS A 335 6.90 -1.62 -15.91
N TYR A 336 5.86 -1.42 -15.11
CA TYR A 336 4.50 -1.84 -15.40
C TYR A 336 3.90 -0.98 -16.51
N ASN A 337 3.38 -1.62 -17.56
CA ASN A 337 2.81 -0.90 -18.71
C ASN A 337 1.31 -0.69 -18.54
N ILE A 338 0.85 0.52 -18.85
CA ILE A 338 -0.57 0.88 -18.89
C ILE A 338 -0.88 1.55 -20.23
N ARG A 339 -1.95 1.11 -20.89
CA ARG A 339 -2.57 1.74 -22.06
C ARG A 339 -3.84 2.45 -21.61
N PHE A 340 -3.81 3.78 -21.60
CA PHE A 340 -4.93 4.62 -21.19
C PHE A 340 -5.65 5.23 -22.39
N TYR A 341 -6.88 4.79 -22.63
CA TYR A 341 -7.62 5.15 -23.82
C TYR A 341 -8.54 6.35 -23.57
N TRP A 342 -8.67 7.23 -24.56
CA TRP A 342 -9.50 8.45 -24.50
C TRP A 342 -10.98 8.13 -24.27
N ASP A 343 -11.52 7.17 -25.03
CA ASP A 343 -12.92 6.79 -24.99
C ASP A 343 -13.10 5.28 -25.18
N LYS A 344 -14.32 4.80 -24.91
CA LYS A 344 -14.72 3.41 -25.08
C LYS A 344 -14.47 2.93 -26.52
N LYS A 345 -14.75 3.78 -27.52
CA LYS A 345 -14.58 3.42 -28.93
C LYS A 345 -13.11 3.09 -29.25
N SER A 346 -12.20 3.97 -28.87
CA SER A 346 -10.75 3.78 -29.02
C SER A 346 -10.28 2.53 -28.28
N TYR A 347 -10.80 2.29 -27.08
CA TYR A 347 -10.52 1.09 -26.30
C TYR A 347 -10.97 -0.20 -26.98
N LEU A 348 -12.21 -0.26 -27.45
CA LEU A 348 -12.72 -1.43 -28.16
C LEU A 348 -12.05 -1.65 -29.53
N THR A 349 -11.63 -0.58 -30.22
CA THR A 349 -10.96 -0.71 -31.53
C THR A 349 -9.48 -1.04 -31.39
N LEU A 350 -8.75 -0.26 -30.59
CA LEU A 350 -7.29 -0.37 -30.48
C LEU A 350 -6.85 -1.35 -29.39
N GLY A 351 -7.76 -1.76 -28.50
CA GLY A 351 -7.52 -2.77 -27.47
C GLY A 351 -7.52 -4.21 -27.98
N LYS A 352 -8.11 -4.48 -29.16
CA LYS A 352 -8.12 -5.81 -29.79
C LYS A 352 -6.73 -6.38 -30.02
N THR A 353 -5.69 -5.54 -30.14
CA THR A 353 -4.30 -6.01 -30.25
C THR A 353 -3.81 -6.73 -28.98
N PHE A 354 -4.47 -6.51 -27.84
CA PHE A 354 -4.10 -7.05 -26.53
C PHE A 354 -5.07 -8.11 -26.01
N TYR A 355 -6.14 -8.40 -26.75
CA TYR A 355 -7.19 -9.32 -26.35
C TYR A 355 -7.37 -10.39 -27.42
N GLU A 356 -7.54 -11.65 -27.03
CA GLU A 356 -7.82 -12.73 -27.97
C GLU A 356 -9.27 -12.61 -28.47
N GLY A 357 -9.45 -11.90 -29.59
CA GLY A 357 -10.75 -11.60 -30.19
C GLY A 357 -11.24 -10.19 -29.90
N ASP A 358 -12.57 -10.04 -29.80
CA ASP A 358 -13.19 -8.75 -29.49
C ASP A 358 -13.22 -8.51 -27.98
N VAL A 359 -12.78 -7.31 -27.57
CA VAL A 359 -12.92 -6.87 -26.18
C VAL A 359 -14.42 -6.75 -25.84
N PRO A 360 -14.92 -7.43 -24.78
CA PRO A 360 -16.33 -7.37 -24.43
C PRO A 360 -16.80 -5.94 -24.13
N GLU A 361 -17.96 -5.54 -24.64
CA GLU A 361 -18.45 -4.16 -24.52
C GLU A 361 -18.70 -3.69 -23.08
N ASN A 362 -18.94 -4.62 -22.16
CA ASN A 362 -19.16 -4.34 -20.75
C ASN A 362 -17.86 -4.22 -19.94
N MET A 363 -16.72 -4.59 -20.52
CA MET A 363 -15.41 -4.54 -19.87
C MET A 363 -14.89 -3.11 -19.81
N VAL A 364 -14.52 -2.66 -18.60
CA VAL A 364 -14.03 -1.29 -18.35
C VAL A 364 -12.50 -1.18 -18.37
N GLY A 365 -11.83 -2.30 -18.15
CA GLY A 365 -10.40 -2.51 -18.33
C GLY A 365 -10.07 -4.00 -18.21
N PHE A 366 -8.84 -4.37 -18.55
CA PHE A 366 -8.28 -5.70 -18.34
C PHE A 366 -6.76 -5.64 -18.26
N TYR A 367 -6.17 -6.57 -17.53
CA TYR A 367 -4.75 -6.89 -17.63
C TYR A 367 -4.49 -7.95 -18.71
N ALA A 368 -3.72 -7.59 -19.72
CA ALA A 368 -3.32 -8.48 -20.81
C ALA A 368 -1.99 -9.18 -20.46
N GLU A 369 -2.09 -10.35 -19.83
CA GLU A 369 -0.93 -11.09 -19.29
C GLU A 369 0.17 -11.33 -20.32
N ASN A 370 -0.20 -11.77 -21.53
CA ASN A 370 0.74 -12.05 -22.64
C ASN A 370 1.53 -10.81 -23.10
N TYR A 371 1.03 -9.61 -22.79
CA TYR A 371 1.64 -8.34 -23.17
C TYR A 371 2.20 -7.56 -21.98
N ASP A 372 2.01 -8.06 -20.75
CA ASP A 372 2.32 -7.36 -19.50
C ASP A 372 1.83 -5.90 -19.54
N CYS A 373 0.54 -5.74 -19.87
CA CYS A 373 -0.04 -4.46 -20.15
C CYS A 373 -1.47 -4.37 -19.60
N LEU A 374 -1.71 -3.37 -18.77
CA LEU A 374 -3.04 -2.97 -18.34
C LEU A 374 -3.68 -2.12 -19.45
N CYS A 375 -4.88 -2.47 -19.90
CA CYS A 375 -5.66 -1.69 -20.85
C CYS A 375 -6.93 -1.15 -20.19
N LEU A 376 -7.14 0.17 -20.16
CA LEU A 376 -8.38 0.77 -19.65
C LEU A 376 -8.69 2.12 -20.30
N TRP A 377 -9.95 2.50 -20.37
CA TRP A 377 -10.35 3.82 -20.90
C TRP A 377 -10.79 4.79 -19.81
N ARG A 378 -10.70 6.08 -20.12
CA ARG A 378 -11.16 7.18 -19.27
C ARG A 378 -12.69 7.17 -19.20
N LYS A 379 -13.24 6.32 -18.34
CA LYS A 379 -14.66 6.24 -18.06
C LYS A 379 -15.03 7.22 -16.95
N GLU A 380 -15.61 8.35 -17.32
CA GLU A 380 -16.30 9.25 -16.38
C GLU A 380 -17.72 8.69 -16.19
N LEU A 381 -17.94 7.82 -15.20
CA LEU A 381 -19.28 7.37 -14.81
C LEU A 381 -19.77 8.18 -13.62
N ALA A 382 -21.06 8.55 -13.65
CA ALA A 382 -21.78 9.23 -12.57
C ALA A 382 -22.21 8.29 -11.40
N LEU A 383 -21.48 7.20 -11.15
CA LEU A 383 -21.80 6.25 -10.07
C LEU A 383 -20.74 6.33 -8.96
N GLY A 384 -20.92 7.32 -8.08
CA GLY A 384 -20.12 7.53 -6.86
C GLY A 384 -19.16 8.74 -6.93
N PRO A 385 -18.53 9.12 -5.80
CA PRO A 385 -17.57 10.21 -5.76
C PRO A 385 -16.25 9.80 -6.44
N GLY A 386 -15.87 10.54 -7.47
CA GLY A 386 -14.61 10.36 -8.22
C GLY A 386 -14.74 9.49 -9.49
N PRO A 387 -13.77 9.58 -10.42
CA PRO A 387 -13.88 8.88 -11.68
C PRO A 387 -13.58 7.38 -11.53
N ASN A 388 -14.48 6.53 -12.04
CA ASN A 388 -14.43 5.06 -11.88
C ASN A 388 -13.12 4.42 -12.39
N TRP A 389 -12.45 5.03 -13.38
CA TRP A 389 -11.19 4.48 -13.92
C TRP A 389 -10.07 4.36 -12.87
N ARG A 390 -10.07 5.18 -11.79
CA ARG A 390 -9.08 5.04 -10.71
C ARG A 390 -9.22 3.70 -9.97
N LYS A 391 -10.46 3.24 -9.75
CA LYS A 391 -10.72 1.91 -9.17
C LYS A 391 -10.25 0.80 -10.12
N VAL A 392 -10.51 0.96 -11.42
CA VAL A 392 -10.04 0.02 -12.46
C VAL A 392 -8.51 -0.06 -12.48
N ILE A 393 -7.78 1.06 -12.34
CA ILE A 393 -6.31 1.02 -12.20
C ILE A 393 -5.91 0.19 -10.99
N LYS A 394 -6.52 0.41 -9.82
CA LYS A 394 -6.21 -0.37 -8.61
C LYS A 394 -6.48 -1.86 -8.80
N HIS A 395 -7.62 -2.21 -9.40
CA HIS A 395 -8.00 -3.59 -9.70
C HIS A 395 -6.97 -4.25 -10.62
N GLU A 396 -6.78 -3.70 -11.82
CA GLU A 396 -5.99 -4.35 -12.85
C GLU A 396 -4.48 -4.28 -12.57
N CYS A 397 -3.99 -3.23 -11.90
CA CYS A 397 -2.61 -3.21 -11.42
C CYS A 397 -2.36 -4.30 -10.38
N THR A 398 -3.36 -4.69 -9.58
CA THR A 398 -3.22 -5.78 -8.62
C THR A 398 -2.97 -7.11 -9.31
N HIS A 399 -3.67 -7.39 -10.42
CA HIS A 399 -3.37 -8.55 -11.28
C HIS A 399 -1.95 -8.48 -11.83
N GLN A 400 -1.54 -7.31 -12.34
CA GLN A 400 -0.20 -7.11 -12.87
C GLN A 400 0.90 -7.34 -11.83
N PHE A 401 0.74 -6.79 -10.61
CA PHE A 401 1.68 -7.02 -9.52
C PHE A 401 1.70 -8.49 -9.11
N ALA A 402 0.54 -9.10 -8.96
CA ALA A 402 0.45 -10.50 -8.59
C ALA A 402 1.19 -11.38 -9.61
N TYR A 403 1.14 -11.04 -10.91
CA TYR A 403 1.85 -11.74 -11.97
C TYR A 403 3.37 -11.49 -11.95
N ASP A 404 3.84 -10.25 -11.85
CA ASP A 404 5.28 -9.92 -11.98
C ASP A 404 6.14 -10.38 -10.80
N HIS A 405 5.58 -10.40 -9.58
CA HIS A 405 6.33 -10.82 -8.40
C HIS A 405 6.52 -12.35 -8.32
N GLY A 406 5.96 -13.10 -9.27
CA GLY A 406 5.99 -14.55 -9.30
C GLY A 406 6.98 -15.18 -10.26
N ARG A 407 7.57 -16.30 -9.82
CA ARG A 407 8.13 -17.32 -10.73
C ARG A 407 7.20 -18.54 -10.89
N GLY A 408 5.96 -18.41 -10.42
CA GLY A 408 4.96 -19.48 -10.47
C GLY A 408 4.50 -19.75 -11.90
N ASN A 409 3.92 -20.93 -12.12
CA ASN A 409 3.27 -21.27 -13.38
C ASN A 409 1.85 -20.69 -13.37
N PRO A 410 1.53 -19.65 -14.17
CA PRO A 410 0.20 -19.00 -14.16
C PRO A 410 -0.95 -19.98 -14.38
N LYS A 411 -0.67 -21.09 -15.07
CA LYS A 411 -1.63 -22.17 -15.35
C LYS A 411 -2.16 -22.89 -14.12
N GLU A 412 -1.53 -22.73 -12.96
CA GLU A 412 -2.00 -23.39 -11.75
C GLU A 412 -3.37 -22.84 -11.30
N PHE A 413 -3.62 -21.53 -11.42
CA PHE A 413 -4.94 -20.94 -11.12
C PHE A 413 -6.06 -21.42 -12.05
N GLU A 414 -5.72 -21.95 -13.24
CA GLU A 414 -6.70 -22.54 -14.16
C GLU A 414 -7.42 -23.74 -13.54
N GLN A 415 -6.79 -24.41 -12.56
CA GLN A 415 -7.25 -25.68 -12.00
C GLN A 415 -7.93 -25.55 -10.62
N VAL A 416 -7.39 -24.73 -9.72
CA VAL A 416 -7.88 -24.56 -8.34
C VAL A 416 -7.66 -23.12 -7.85
N ASN A 417 -8.34 -22.73 -6.76
CA ASN A 417 -8.20 -21.41 -6.13
C ASN A 417 -8.38 -20.20 -7.07
N GLY A 418 -9.10 -20.35 -8.18
CA GLY A 418 -9.31 -19.29 -9.17
C GLY A 418 -10.13 -18.09 -8.65
N TRP A 419 -10.61 -18.16 -7.41
CA TRP A 419 -11.24 -17.03 -6.73
C TRP A 419 -10.22 -15.96 -6.28
N VAL A 420 -8.96 -16.36 -6.01
CA VAL A 420 -7.95 -15.51 -5.36
C VAL A 420 -7.60 -14.24 -6.15
N PRO A 421 -7.27 -14.30 -7.46
CA PRO A 421 -6.84 -13.11 -8.20
C PRO A 421 -7.88 -11.99 -8.16
N ASP A 422 -9.13 -12.31 -8.52
CA ASP A 422 -10.22 -11.33 -8.52
C ASP A 422 -10.58 -10.86 -7.11
N ALA A 423 -10.52 -11.75 -6.11
CA ALA A 423 -10.83 -11.37 -4.74
C ALA A 423 -9.84 -10.35 -4.21
N LEU A 424 -8.55 -10.50 -4.48
CA LEU A 424 -7.53 -9.52 -4.10
C LEU A 424 -7.68 -8.21 -4.86
N ALA A 425 -7.90 -8.28 -6.18
CA ALA A 425 -8.08 -7.11 -7.03
C ALA A 425 -9.32 -6.31 -6.62
N CYS A 426 -10.44 -6.97 -6.33
CA CYS A 426 -11.63 -6.30 -5.80
C CYS A 426 -11.42 -5.81 -4.37
N PHE A 427 -10.74 -6.58 -3.50
CA PHE A 427 -10.49 -6.18 -2.11
C PHE A 427 -9.78 -4.82 -2.03
N VAL A 428 -8.77 -4.59 -2.87
CA VAL A 428 -8.01 -3.33 -2.83
C VAL A 428 -8.82 -2.10 -3.26
N GLU A 429 -9.91 -2.29 -4.01
CA GLU A 429 -10.80 -1.19 -4.39
C GLU A 429 -11.53 -0.58 -3.18
N TYR A 430 -11.67 -1.34 -2.10
CA TYR A 430 -12.37 -0.93 -0.87
C TYR A 430 -11.47 -0.27 0.16
N LEU A 431 -10.16 -0.31 -0.01
CA LEU A 431 -9.24 0.25 0.95
C LEU A 431 -9.41 1.77 1.03
N VAL A 432 -9.70 2.26 2.23
CA VAL A 432 -9.59 3.68 2.53
C VAL A 432 -8.18 3.91 3.03
N ILE A 433 -7.41 4.64 2.27
CA ILE A 433 -6.06 5.02 2.66
C ILE A 433 -6.15 6.29 3.50
N LEU A 434 -5.49 6.27 4.65
CA LEU A 434 -5.35 7.41 5.53
C LEU A 434 -4.14 8.27 5.12
N PRO A 435 -4.10 9.57 5.47
CA PRO A 435 -3.03 10.49 5.05
C PRO A 435 -1.61 10.05 5.45
N ASP A 436 -1.46 9.27 6.51
CA ASP A 436 -0.19 8.70 6.98
C ASP A 436 0.29 7.50 6.13
N GLY A 437 -0.54 7.04 5.19
CA GLY A 437 -0.29 5.86 4.36
C GLY A 437 -0.63 4.55 5.03
N SER A 438 -1.24 4.57 6.22
CA SER A 438 -1.98 3.43 6.75
C SER A 438 -3.28 3.26 5.96
N TYR A 439 -3.92 2.11 6.13
CA TYR A 439 -5.20 1.83 5.49
C TYR A 439 -6.19 1.42 6.57
N ARG A 440 -7.43 1.86 6.39
CA ARG A 440 -8.57 1.31 7.09
C ARG A 440 -9.47 0.60 6.10
N LEU A 441 -10.04 -0.47 6.61
CA LEU A 441 -11.18 -1.10 5.99
C LEU A 441 -12.40 -0.25 6.37
N PRO A 442 -13.14 0.33 5.40
CA PRO A 442 -14.40 0.95 5.74
C PRO A 442 -15.30 -0.14 6.36
N PRO A 443 -16.11 0.20 7.39
CA PRO A 443 -17.07 -0.76 7.91
C PRO A 443 -17.95 -1.24 6.76
N LEU A 444 -18.10 -2.55 6.61
CA LEU A 444 -18.96 -3.13 5.57
C LEU A 444 -20.41 -2.77 5.91
N GLY A 445 -20.89 -1.61 5.47
CA GLY A 445 -22.21 -1.10 5.83
C GLY A 445 -23.34 -1.75 5.02
N PRO A 446 -24.59 -1.82 5.55
CA PRO A 446 -25.78 -2.44 4.95
C PRO A 446 -26.09 -1.99 3.51
N HIS A 447 -25.67 -0.78 3.15
CA HIS A 447 -25.98 -0.14 1.87
C HIS A 447 -24.89 -0.29 0.80
N ASP A 448 -23.69 -0.76 1.14
CA ASP A 448 -22.63 -1.00 0.15
C ASP A 448 -23.02 -2.17 -0.79
N PRO A 449 -22.95 -2.04 -2.13
CA PRO A 449 -23.35 -3.10 -3.07
C PRO A 449 -22.59 -4.42 -2.88
N MET A 450 -21.32 -4.37 -2.46
CA MET A 450 -20.55 -5.57 -2.14
C MET A 450 -20.81 -6.02 -0.72
N GLY A 451 -21.00 -5.12 0.24
CA GLY A 451 -21.57 -5.49 1.54
C GLY A 451 -22.92 -6.22 1.40
N LYS A 452 -23.77 -5.81 0.46
CA LYS A 452 -25.03 -6.49 0.12
C LYS A 452 -24.78 -7.83 -0.55
N SER A 453 -23.81 -7.95 -1.46
CA SER A 453 -23.46 -9.25 -2.05
C SER A 453 -22.84 -10.20 -1.02
N ILE A 454 -22.05 -9.68 -0.08
CA ILE A 454 -21.42 -10.37 1.05
C ILE A 454 -22.45 -10.84 2.07
N ARG A 455 -23.46 -10.00 2.40
CA ARG A 455 -24.48 -10.33 3.42
C ARG A 455 -25.70 -11.06 2.87
N LYS A 456 -26.10 -10.80 1.62
CA LYS A 456 -27.42 -11.18 1.06
C LYS A 456 -27.44 -11.30 -0.47
N SER A 457 -26.47 -11.97 -1.08
CA SER A 457 -26.72 -12.47 -2.44
C SER A 457 -27.59 -13.73 -2.34
N ASP A 458 -28.88 -13.54 -2.61
CA ASP A 458 -29.81 -14.61 -3.04
C ASP A 458 -30.10 -15.71 -1.99
N GLY A 459 -30.76 -15.32 -0.89
CA GLY A 459 -31.16 -16.25 0.18
C GLY A 459 -30.07 -16.56 1.22
N GLY A 460 -28.94 -15.85 1.19
CA GLY A 460 -27.89 -15.92 2.22
C GLY A 460 -26.97 -17.14 2.13
N LYS A 461 -26.94 -17.83 0.98
CA LYS A 461 -26.09 -19.01 0.79
C LYS A 461 -24.71 -18.62 0.27
N ILE A 462 -23.70 -18.80 1.10
CA ILE A 462 -22.30 -18.77 0.66
C ILE A 462 -21.99 -19.97 -0.24
N ILE A 463 -21.02 -19.84 -1.13
CA ILE A 463 -20.43 -20.96 -1.86
C ILE A 463 -19.60 -21.75 -0.83
N PRO A 464 -19.81 -23.07 -0.64
CA PRO A 464 -19.03 -23.83 0.31
C PRO A 464 -17.53 -23.69 0.06
N PHE A 465 -16.72 -23.49 1.10
CA PHE A 465 -15.28 -23.26 1.00
C PHE A 465 -14.61 -24.37 0.21
N LYS A 466 -14.99 -25.63 0.48
CA LYS A 466 -14.49 -26.81 -0.25
C LYS A 466 -14.79 -26.76 -1.74
N GLU A 467 -15.95 -26.23 -2.14
CA GLU A 467 -16.29 -26.03 -3.54
C GLU A 467 -15.46 -24.89 -4.13
N LEU A 468 -15.47 -23.72 -3.48
CA LEU A 468 -14.83 -22.50 -3.98
C LEU A 468 -13.32 -22.69 -4.23
N VAL A 469 -12.59 -23.31 -3.31
CA VAL A 469 -11.14 -23.56 -3.46
C VAL A 469 -10.81 -24.63 -4.50
N ALA A 470 -11.77 -25.51 -4.83
CA ALA A 470 -11.60 -26.55 -5.85
C ALA A 470 -11.88 -26.05 -7.28
N LEU A 471 -12.39 -24.82 -7.43
CA LEU A 471 -12.64 -24.21 -8.72
C LEU A 471 -11.42 -23.40 -9.18
N GLY A 472 -10.90 -23.72 -10.36
CA GLY A 472 -9.96 -22.87 -11.08
C GLY A 472 -10.65 -21.90 -12.05
N CYS A 473 -9.87 -21.03 -12.68
CA CYS A 473 -10.37 -19.94 -13.53
C CYS A 473 -11.25 -20.42 -14.69
N GLU A 474 -10.93 -21.56 -15.33
CA GLU A 474 -11.73 -22.10 -16.44
C GLU A 474 -13.14 -22.51 -15.97
N LYS A 475 -13.22 -23.31 -14.92
CA LYS A 475 -14.51 -23.73 -14.35
C LYS A 475 -15.33 -22.56 -13.82
N ILE A 476 -14.66 -21.55 -13.25
CA ILE A 476 -15.31 -20.32 -12.83
C ILE A 476 -15.92 -19.60 -14.03
N ARG A 477 -15.16 -19.44 -15.12
CA ARG A 477 -15.63 -18.80 -16.36
C ARG A 477 -16.85 -19.53 -16.93
N ASP A 478 -16.80 -20.86 -17.01
CA ASP A 478 -17.92 -21.69 -17.48
C ASP A 478 -19.17 -21.52 -16.63
N LYS A 479 -19.01 -21.45 -15.29
CA LYS A 479 -20.13 -21.19 -14.37
C LYS A 479 -20.66 -19.77 -14.55
N MET A 480 -19.79 -18.77 -14.68
CA MET A 480 -20.18 -17.36 -14.87
C MET A 480 -20.95 -17.12 -16.17
N LEU A 481 -20.66 -17.87 -17.23
CA LEU A 481 -21.40 -17.82 -18.49
C LEU A 481 -22.84 -18.35 -18.34
N LYS A 482 -23.07 -19.26 -17.38
CA LYS A 482 -24.37 -19.90 -17.14
C LYS A 482 -25.17 -19.24 -16.03
N ASP A 483 -24.48 -18.68 -15.04
CA ASP A 483 -25.05 -18.06 -13.84
C ASP A 483 -24.30 -16.76 -13.52
N ARG A 484 -24.94 -15.63 -13.85
CA ARG A 484 -24.40 -14.30 -13.54
C ARG A 484 -24.38 -14.02 -12.04
N GLU A 485 -25.29 -14.60 -11.27
CA GLU A 485 -25.34 -14.44 -9.82
C GLU A 485 -24.19 -15.19 -9.13
N PHE A 486 -23.80 -16.34 -9.66
CA PHE A 486 -22.57 -17.03 -9.23
C PHE A 486 -21.35 -16.10 -9.31
N SER A 487 -21.21 -15.31 -10.37
CA SER A 487 -20.12 -14.33 -10.50
C SER A 487 -20.11 -13.34 -9.33
N MET A 488 -21.27 -12.75 -9.03
CA MET A 488 -21.40 -11.74 -7.98
C MET A 488 -21.19 -12.36 -6.59
N ARG A 489 -21.71 -13.57 -6.35
CA ARG A 489 -21.49 -14.35 -5.13
C ARG A 489 -20.01 -14.64 -4.90
N LYS A 490 -19.33 -15.18 -5.92
CA LYS A 490 -17.89 -15.53 -5.86
C LYS A 490 -17.04 -14.31 -5.52
N ILE A 491 -17.24 -13.20 -6.22
CA ILE A 491 -16.44 -11.98 -6.01
C ILE A 491 -16.72 -11.43 -4.60
N GLY A 492 -18.00 -11.29 -4.22
CA GLY A 492 -18.38 -10.82 -2.89
C GLY A 492 -17.80 -11.67 -1.77
N GLN A 493 -18.00 -12.99 -1.83
CA GLN A 493 -17.46 -13.92 -0.85
C GLN A 493 -15.93 -13.90 -0.82
N GLY A 494 -15.25 -13.89 -1.96
CA GLY A 494 -13.79 -13.84 -2.01
C GLY A 494 -13.21 -12.58 -1.37
N VAL A 495 -13.83 -11.42 -1.61
CA VAL A 495 -13.47 -10.17 -0.93
C VAL A 495 -13.69 -10.32 0.57
N ALA A 496 -14.87 -10.76 1.01
CA ALA A 496 -15.16 -10.95 2.43
C ALA A 496 -14.21 -11.95 3.11
N MET A 497 -13.85 -13.05 2.45
CA MET A 497 -12.85 -14.00 2.93
C MET A 497 -11.49 -13.32 3.12
N THR A 498 -11.10 -12.45 2.20
CA THR A 498 -9.86 -11.65 2.33
C THR A 498 -9.92 -10.76 3.57
N PHE A 499 -11.03 -10.05 3.81
CA PHE A 499 -11.22 -9.29 5.04
C PHE A 499 -11.14 -10.19 6.29
N PHE A 500 -11.88 -11.31 6.29
CA PHE A 500 -11.90 -12.27 7.39
C PHE A 500 -10.51 -12.75 7.75
N PHE A 501 -9.72 -13.23 6.78
CA PHE A 501 -8.38 -13.74 7.08
C PHE A 501 -7.42 -12.66 7.58
N LEU A 502 -7.59 -11.41 7.15
CA LEU A 502 -6.74 -10.30 7.59
C LEU A 502 -7.13 -9.73 8.96
N THR A 503 -8.38 -9.90 9.41
CA THR A 503 -8.94 -9.19 10.57
C THR A 503 -9.50 -10.08 11.69
N TYR A 504 -9.92 -11.31 11.38
CA TYR A 504 -10.56 -12.21 12.34
C TYR A 504 -9.68 -12.43 13.58
N GLU A 505 -10.27 -12.24 14.77
CA GLU A 505 -9.60 -12.36 16.07
C GLU A 505 -8.24 -11.66 16.11
N ASN A 506 -8.21 -10.36 15.77
CA ASN A 506 -6.98 -9.56 15.70
C ASN A 506 -5.95 -10.14 14.72
N GLY A 507 -6.44 -10.53 13.54
CA GLY A 507 -5.63 -11.05 12.44
C GLY A 507 -5.00 -12.42 12.71
N ARG A 508 -5.68 -13.29 13.48
CA ARG A 508 -5.23 -14.65 13.81
C ARG A 508 -4.72 -15.43 12.59
N TYR A 509 -5.39 -15.26 11.45
CA TYR A 509 -5.05 -15.98 10.21
C TYR A 509 -4.17 -15.20 9.24
N ARG A 510 -3.81 -13.95 9.53
CA ARG A 510 -3.19 -13.02 8.58
C ARG A 510 -1.90 -13.55 7.96
N LEU A 511 -0.92 -13.95 8.78
CA LEU A 511 0.37 -14.46 8.29
C LEU A 511 0.22 -15.78 7.51
N ALA A 512 -0.63 -16.68 8.01
CA ALA A 512 -0.92 -17.94 7.33
C ALA A 512 -1.65 -17.70 6.01
N PHE A 513 -2.51 -16.68 5.94
CA PHE A 513 -3.17 -16.28 4.72
C PHE A 513 -2.21 -15.67 3.71
N TYR A 514 -1.25 -14.83 4.13
CA TYR A 514 -0.17 -14.39 3.24
C TYR A 514 0.64 -15.55 2.69
N GLU A 515 0.93 -16.55 3.51
CA GLU A 515 1.60 -17.76 3.04
C GLU A 515 0.73 -18.56 2.06
N PHE A 516 -0.58 -18.60 2.26
CA PHE A 516 -1.53 -19.20 1.31
C PHE A 516 -1.51 -18.44 -0.01
N LEU A 517 -1.62 -17.11 0.02
CA LEU A 517 -1.55 -16.26 -1.17
C LEU A 517 -0.22 -16.44 -1.91
N ARG A 518 0.90 -16.49 -1.17
CA ARG A 518 2.23 -16.74 -1.75
C ARG A 518 2.30 -18.09 -2.44
N LYS A 519 1.75 -19.15 -1.84
CA LYS A 519 1.66 -20.46 -2.48
C LYS A 519 0.73 -20.45 -3.68
N ALA A 520 -0.42 -19.78 -3.56
CA ALA A 520 -1.40 -19.72 -4.62
C ALA A 520 -0.87 -18.99 -5.86
N HIS A 521 -0.16 -17.88 -5.66
CA HIS A 521 0.43 -17.13 -6.77
C HIS A 521 1.75 -17.70 -7.28
N TYR A 522 2.60 -18.27 -6.41
CA TYR A 522 4.02 -18.49 -6.72
C TYR A 522 4.53 -19.91 -6.46
N GLY A 523 3.72 -20.78 -5.88
CA GLY A 523 4.13 -22.12 -5.49
C GLY A 523 3.19 -23.19 -6.04
N THR A 524 3.46 -24.43 -5.66
CA THR A 524 2.54 -25.54 -5.93
C THR A 524 1.37 -25.46 -4.97
N HIS A 525 0.16 -25.56 -5.52
CA HIS A 525 -1.06 -25.52 -4.73
C HIS A 525 -2.12 -26.52 -5.22
N GLY A 526 -2.93 -27.00 -4.28
CA GLY A 526 -4.16 -27.76 -4.49
C GLY A 526 -5.36 -27.11 -3.78
N ALA A 527 -6.52 -27.76 -3.90
CA ALA A 527 -7.76 -27.35 -3.21
C ALA A 527 -7.62 -27.36 -1.66
N ASP A 528 -6.66 -28.11 -1.12
CA ASP A 528 -6.41 -28.19 0.32
C ASP A 528 -5.37 -27.16 0.83
N THR A 529 -4.77 -26.36 -0.06
CA THR A 529 -3.68 -25.42 0.30
C THR A 529 -4.12 -24.40 1.34
N LEU A 530 -5.35 -23.89 1.23
CA LEU A 530 -5.92 -22.94 2.19
C LEU A 530 -5.95 -23.58 3.58
N ALA A 531 -6.62 -24.73 3.73
CA ALA A 531 -6.70 -25.44 5.02
C ALA A 531 -5.33 -25.82 5.58
N LYS A 532 -4.43 -26.36 4.72
CA LYS A 532 -3.07 -26.75 5.13
C LYS A 532 -2.25 -25.57 5.64
N THR A 533 -2.38 -24.41 5.01
CA THR A 533 -1.57 -23.25 5.38
C THR A 533 -2.14 -22.54 6.59
N ILE A 534 -3.46 -22.41 6.66
CA ILE A 534 -4.16 -21.84 7.81
C ILE A 534 -4.08 -22.76 9.04
N GLY A 535 -3.95 -24.07 8.84
CA GLY A 535 -3.91 -25.07 9.91
C GLY A 535 -5.29 -25.40 10.47
N VAL A 536 -6.36 -25.07 9.74
CA VAL A 536 -7.76 -25.27 10.16
C VAL A 536 -8.54 -25.93 9.01
N ASN A 537 -9.39 -26.89 9.35
CA ASN A 537 -10.24 -27.57 8.36
C ASN A 537 -11.21 -26.56 7.69
N LEU A 538 -11.45 -26.73 6.38
CA LEU A 538 -12.33 -25.82 5.62
C LEU A 538 -13.73 -25.67 6.23
N ASN A 539 -14.32 -26.74 6.76
CA ASN A 539 -15.66 -26.68 7.38
C ASN A 539 -15.66 -25.83 8.66
N ILE A 540 -14.55 -25.85 9.41
CA ILE A 540 -14.40 -25.03 10.62
C ILE A 540 -14.17 -23.58 10.21
N LEU A 541 -13.32 -23.32 9.20
CA LEU A 541 -13.10 -21.98 8.66
C LEU A 541 -14.38 -21.35 8.11
N GLU A 542 -15.19 -22.14 7.40
CA GLU A 542 -16.48 -21.73 6.88
C GLU A 542 -17.42 -21.30 8.01
N LYS A 543 -17.57 -22.13 9.06
CA LYS A 543 -18.38 -21.78 10.23
C LYS A 543 -17.89 -20.49 10.91
N GLN A 544 -16.59 -20.35 11.11
CA GLN A 544 -16.02 -19.13 11.70
C GLN A 544 -16.23 -17.90 10.81
N PHE A 545 -16.16 -18.07 9.49
CA PHE A 545 -16.42 -17.03 8.52
C PHE A 545 -17.89 -16.60 8.55
N GLU A 546 -18.83 -17.53 8.60
CA GLU A 546 -20.27 -17.25 8.76
C GLU A 546 -20.56 -16.53 10.08
N GLU A 547 -19.98 -17.00 11.19
CA GLU A 547 -20.09 -16.33 12.50
C GLU A 547 -19.52 -14.91 12.49
N TRP A 548 -18.41 -14.70 11.79
CA TRP A 548 -17.80 -13.38 11.62
C TRP A 548 -18.67 -12.48 10.74
N LEU A 549 -19.18 -12.98 9.61
CA LEU A 549 -20.08 -12.27 8.72
C LEU A 549 -21.36 -11.82 9.43
N ASN A 550 -21.92 -12.67 10.28
CA ASN A 550 -23.15 -12.36 11.04
C ASN A 550 -22.95 -11.29 12.13
N LYS A 551 -21.70 -10.98 12.51
CA LYS A 551 -21.36 -9.92 13.48
C LYS A 551 -21.11 -8.56 12.84
N LEU A 552 -20.95 -8.52 11.50
CA LEU A 552 -20.81 -7.29 10.71
C LEU A 552 -22.19 -6.69 10.39
#